data_AF-A0A9P5QAX6-F1
#
_entry.id   AF-A0A9P5QAX6-F1
#
_cell.length_a   1.000
_cell.length_b   1.000
_cell.length_c   1.000
_cell.angle_alpha   90.00
_cell.angle_beta   90.00
_cell.angle_gamma   90.00
#
_symmetry.space_group_name_H-M   'P 1'
#
loop_
_entity.id
_entity.type
_entity.pdbx_description
1 polymer ?
#
loop_
_entity_poly.entity_id
_entity_poly.type
_entity_poly.pdbx_seq_one_letter_code
_entity_poly.pdbx_strand_id
1 'polypeptide(L)'
;MFAIRFIYALSLLGLFCLNNVLSAPILVRRPRSISSSPALPPRSTTSFSPPYFVVYTDAGPDPAPPVEDIQGVNVVIMSFLLSTGAADMAHNWAIMGKDAQSAIKDKYKAAGIKLLVSAFGSTEKPTTSGTNPTELAQTMATWVKENQVDGIDIDWEDNDAMNKADGSAETWLIEFTKELRNQLPQGQYILTHAPQAPWLSTGTQWNGKAYVQVNQEVGSMIDWYNVQWYSQGPGEYETCDKLINDSGSSNPNSALFQVVEHGFDVQKLVIGKPATDTSATNGYIDPATLAGCLPQAIQKGWSAGIMVWEYQAGVMDFFSTVRAAFPEGAPSIDAGSSSAAASAPDSTGSSAAASAPDATSSPTATSVSDTAPTTTSVPSPNGSSAGKCKCKSPNGQPHNR
;
A
#
# COMPACT_ATOMS: atom_id res chain seq x y z
N MET A 1 14.38 42.41 39.20
CA MET A 1 15.47 43.04 39.99
C MET A 1 14.98 43.10 41.43
N PHE A 2 15.48 42.45 42.49
CA PHE A 2 16.66 41.66 42.85
C PHE A 2 16.16 40.65 43.93
N ALA A 3 16.41 39.34 43.79
CA ALA A 3 17.48 38.57 44.46
C ALA A 3 17.14 37.95 45.84
N ILE A 4 16.88 36.63 45.81
CA ILE A 4 17.52 35.51 46.54
C ILE A 4 18.17 35.80 47.90
N ARG A 5 17.81 35.02 48.95
CA ARG A 5 18.74 34.12 49.72
C ARG A 5 18.05 33.21 50.76
N PHE A 6 18.54 31.97 50.78
CA PHE A 6 18.35 30.83 51.69
C PHE A 6 18.77 31.10 53.15
N ILE A 7 18.29 30.30 54.11
CA ILE A 7 19.06 29.63 55.19
C ILE A 7 18.22 28.49 55.84
N TYR A 8 18.88 27.36 56.08
CA TYR A 8 18.42 26.14 56.76
C TYR A 8 18.38 26.30 58.29
N ALA A 9 17.49 25.59 58.98
CA ALA A 9 17.67 25.24 60.40
C ALA A 9 17.12 23.84 60.73
N LEU A 10 18.02 23.05 61.30
CA LEU A 10 17.95 21.67 61.79
C LEU A 10 17.11 21.58 63.07
N SER A 11 16.37 20.48 63.30
CA SER A 11 15.95 20.07 64.65
C SER A 11 15.78 18.54 64.71
N LEU A 12 16.76 17.89 65.35
CA LEU A 12 16.71 16.51 65.83
C LEU A 12 15.80 16.41 67.06
N LEU A 13 14.98 15.35 67.12
CA LEU A 13 14.55 14.59 68.31
C LEU A 13 13.93 13.30 67.74
N GLY A 14 14.38 12.06 67.97
CA GLY A 14 15.01 11.50 69.15
C GLY A 14 13.96 10.73 69.97
N LEU A 15 13.51 9.55 69.50
CA LEU A 15 12.91 8.55 70.40
C LEU A 15 13.11 7.11 69.90
N PHE A 16 13.99 6.43 70.63
CA PHE A 16 14.17 4.98 70.65
C PHE A 16 12.96 4.32 71.35
N CYS A 17 12.39 3.28 70.75
CA CYS A 17 11.71 2.21 71.50
C CYS A 17 12.11 0.86 70.88
N LEU A 18 12.82 0.06 71.67
CA LEU A 18 13.24 -1.31 71.39
C LEU A 18 12.16 -2.31 71.83
N ASN A 19 12.03 -3.35 71.01
CA ASN A 19 11.76 -4.77 71.33
C ASN A 19 10.45 -5.17 72.02
N ASN A 20 9.66 -5.99 71.31
CA ASN A 20 9.53 -7.42 71.59
C ASN A 20 8.55 -8.06 70.60
N VAL A 21 9.02 -8.90 69.67
CA VAL A 21 8.16 -9.91 69.02
C VAL A 21 8.89 -11.24 68.96
N LEU A 22 8.23 -12.24 69.51
CA LEU A 22 8.66 -13.62 69.67
C LEU A 22 8.94 -14.28 68.32
N SER A 23 10.03 -15.06 68.28
CA SER A 23 10.33 -15.99 67.19
C SER A 23 9.42 -17.22 67.29
N ALA A 24 8.64 -17.48 66.25
CA ALA A 24 7.99 -18.77 66.00
C ALA A 24 8.59 -19.37 64.71
N PRO A 25 8.86 -20.69 64.66
CA PRO A 25 9.41 -21.32 63.47
C PRO A 25 8.35 -21.40 62.37
N ILE A 26 8.58 -20.70 61.25
CA ILE A 26 7.78 -20.86 60.04
C ILE A 26 8.20 -22.17 59.36
N LEU A 27 7.27 -23.12 59.38
CA LEU A 27 7.29 -24.36 58.62
C LEU A 27 7.41 -24.02 57.12
N VAL A 28 8.53 -24.37 56.49
CA VAL A 28 8.70 -24.26 55.03
C VAL A 28 7.76 -25.25 54.34
N ARG A 29 6.57 -24.78 53.98
CA ARG A 29 5.63 -25.51 53.13
C ARG A 29 6.05 -25.28 51.67
N ARG A 30 6.57 -26.32 51.02
CA ARG A 30 6.85 -26.34 49.58
C ARG A 30 5.62 -25.85 48.80
N PRO A 31 5.74 -24.88 47.88
CA PRO A 31 4.65 -24.56 46.97
C PRO A 31 4.37 -25.75 46.05
N ARG A 32 3.08 -26.09 45.95
CA ARG A 32 2.52 -27.02 44.96
C ARG A 32 2.95 -26.59 43.57
N SER A 33 3.42 -27.56 42.77
CA SER A 33 3.51 -27.44 41.32
C SER A 33 2.14 -27.06 40.78
N ILE A 34 2.03 -25.84 40.25
CA ILE A 34 0.90 -25.40 39.45
C ILE A 34 1.09 -26.05 38.08
N SER A 35 0.14 -26.89 37.72
CA SER A 35 0.01 -27.48 36.38
C SER A 35 0.06 -26.36 35.34
N SER A 36 1.09 -26.38 34.51
CA SER A 36 1.21 -25.53 33.33
C SER A 36 0.01 -25.75 32.42
N SER A 37 -0.77 -24.71 32.19
CA SER A 37 -1.64 -24.63 31.00
C SER A 37 -0.78 -24.89 29.77
N PRO A 38 -1.28 -25.62 28.75
CA PRO A 38 -0.51 -25.82 27.53
C PRO A 38 -0.27 -24.45 26.89
N ALA A 39 0.99 -24.04 26.84
CA ALA A 39 1.40 -22.90 26.05
C ALA A 39 0.93 -23.17 24.61
N LEU A 40 0.14 -22.26 24.05
CA LEU A 40 -0.12 -22.24 22.62
C LEU A 40 1.23 -22.29 21.91
N PRO A 41 1.40 -23.14 20.88
CA PRO A 41 2.65 -23.20 20.16
C PRO A 41 2.99 -21.79 19.66
N PRO A 42 4.27 -21.37 19.69
CA PRO A 42 4.68 -20.11 19.09
C PRO A 42 4.20 -20.13 17.64
N ARG A 43 3.27 -19.23 17.31
CA ARG A 43 2.85 -18.99 15.94
C ARG A 43 4.13 -18.68 15.17
N SER A 44 4.50 -19.55 14.24
CA SER A 44 5.62 -19.31 13.34
C SER A 44 5.36 -17.97 12.64
N THR A 45 6.02 -16.92 13.10
CA THR A 45 6.09 -15.65 12.39
C THR A 45 7.09 -15.89 11.26
N THR A 46 6.66 -16.58 10.22
CA THR A 46 7.35 -16.51 8.93
C THR A 46 7.40 -15.03 8.57
N SER A 47 8.58 -14.41 8.68
CA SER A 47 8.75 -13.00 8.35
C SER A 47 8.39 -12.85 6.88
N PHE A 48 7.34 -12.07 6.59
CA PHE A 48 7.09 -11.61 5.23
C PHE A 48 8.23 -10.64 4.91
N SER A 49 9.04 -10.96 3.91
CA SER A 49 10.33 -10.32 3.67
C SER A 49 10.52 -10.08 2.17
N PRO A 50 11.33 -9.09 1.78
CA PRO A 50 11.54 -8.76 0.38
C PRO A 50 12.20 -9.92 -0.39
N PRO A 51 12.04 -9.96 -1.74
CA PRO A 51 11.37 -8.96 -2.56
C PRO A 51 9.85 -8.98 -2.48
N TYR A 52 9.25 -7.78 -2.46
CA TYR A 52 7.82 -7.55 -2.56
C TYR A 52 7.44 -7.31 -4.02
N PHE A 53 6.52 -8.10 -4.55
CA PHE A 53 5.92 -7.92 -5.87
C PHE A 53 4.47 -7.49 -5.65
N VAL A 54 4.25 -6.18 -5.78
CA VAL A 54 3.07 -5.47 -5.31
C VAL A 54 2.24 -4.99 -6.50
N VAL A 55 0.94 -5.26 -6.52
CA VAL A 55 0.04 -4.73 -7.55
C VAL A 55 -1.13 -3.98 -6.89
N TYR A 56 -1.40 -2.77 -7.36
CA TYR A 56 -2.64 -2.04 -7.01
C TYR A 56 -3.78 -2.52 -7.90
N THR A 57 -5.01 -2.53 -7.40
CA THR A 57 -6.19 -2.91 -8.18
C THR A 57 -7.23 -1.80 -8.10
N ASP A 58 -7.53 -1.15 -9.23
CA ASP A 58 -8.64 -0.21 -9.40
C ASP A 58 -9.44 -0.48 -10.70
N ALA A 59 -8.76 -0.84 -11.79
CA ALA A 59 -9.32 -1.27 -13.07
C ALA A 59 -9.48 -2.79 -13.22
N GLY A 60 -9.17 -3.56 -12.17
CA GLY A 60 -9.14 -5.03 -12.16
C GLY A 60 -10.47 -5.73 -11.86
N PRO A 61 -10.49 -7.08 -11.79
CA PRO A 61 -11.70 -7.80 -11.39
C PRO A 61 -12.06 -7.49 -9.94
N ASP A 62 -13.32 -7.13 -9.74
CA ASP A 62 -13.86 -6.84 -8.42
C ASP A 62 -13.86 -8.06 -7.49
N PRO A 63 -13.51 -7.91 -6.20
CA PRO A 63 -12.67 -6.86 -5.60
C PRO A 63 -11.18 -7.25 -5.51
N ALA A 64 -10.84 -8.49 -5.86
CA ALA A 64 -9.50 -9.05 -5.73
C ALA A 64 -9.29 -10.12 -6.82
N PRO A 65 -8.17 -10.09 -7.58
CA PRO A 65 -7.92 -11.05 -8.65
C PRO A 65 -7.83 -12.51 -8.16
N PRO A 66 -8.29 -13.49 -8.96
CA PRO A 66 -8.02 -14.89 -8.69
C PRO A 66 -6.51 -15.17 -8.63
N VAL A 67 -6.07 -16.09 -7.75
CA VAL A 67 -4.64 -16.41 -7.54
C VAL A 67 -3.96 -16.85 -8.84
N GLU A 68 -4.68 -17.62 -9.65
CA GLU A 68 -4.25 -18.11 -10.96
C GLU A 68 -3.92 -16.99 -11.96
N ASP A 69 -4.53 -15.80 -11.79
CA ASP A 69 -4.36 -14.63 -12.65
C ASP A 69 -3.26 -13.67 -12.16
N ILE A 70 -2.73 -13.87 -10.94
CA ILE A 70 -1.69 -13.03 -10.32
C ILE A 70 -0.40 -13.80 -9.97
N GLN A 71 -0.07 -14.82 -10.75
CA GLN A 71 1.18 -15.57 -10.60
C GLN A 71 2.37 -14.62 -10.69
N GLY A 72 3.22 -14.63 -9.67
CA GLY A 72 4.34 -13.69 -9.59
C GLY A 72 4.13 -12.55 -8.58
N VAL A 73 2.91 -12.29 -8.14
CA VAL A 73 2.58 -11.26 -7.14
C VAL A 73 2.52 -11.87 -5.74
N ASN A 74 3.05 -11.17 -4.73
CA ASN A 74 2.92 -11.56 -3.33
C ASN A 74 2.23 -10.51 -2.45
N VAL A 75 1.91 -9.33 -2.99
CA VAL A 75 1.07 -8.31 -2.34
C VAL A 75 0.07 -7.74 -3.34
N VAL A 76 -1.21 -7.75 -2.97
CA VAL A 76 -2.29 -7.05 -3.68
C VAL A 76 -2.78 -5.92 -2.79
N ILE A 77 -2.96 -4.73 -3.36
CA ILE A 77 -3.44 -3.54 -2.65
C ILE A 77 -4.73 -3.03 -3.33
N MET A 78 -5.84 -3.08 -2.62
CA MET A 78 -7.15 -2.64 -3.14
C MET A 78 -7.32 -1.12 -3.05
N SER A 79 -7.77 -0.48 -4.13
CA SER A 79 -8.31 0.89 -4.13
C SER A 79 -9.67 0.94 -3.43
N PHE A 80 -10.16 2.03 -2.86
CA PHE A 80 -9.42 2.88 -1.93
C PHE A 80 -10.24 3.01 -0.63
N LEU A 81 -9.57 3.38 0.46
CA LEU A 81 -10.20 3.81 1.69
C LEU A 81 -10.03 5.32 1.82
N LEU A 82 -11.10 6.06 1.58
CA LEU A 82 -11.12 7.53 1.59
C LEU A 82 -11.47 8.05 2.98
N SER A 83 -11.33 9.37 3.20
CA SER A 83 -11.78 10.00 4.45
C SER A 83 -13.28 9.82 4.74
N THR A 84 -14.08 9.53 3.70
CA THR A 84 -15.53 9.32 3.79
C THR A 84 -15.96 7.85 3.86
N GLY A 85 -15.01 6.91 3.76
CA GLY A 85 -15.27 5.47 3.79
C GLY A 85 -14.65 4.71 2.62
N ALA A 86 -14.99 3.43 2.49
CA ALA A 86 -14.48 2.59 1.42
C ALA A 86 -15.10 2.96 0.07
N ALA A 87 -14.26 3.06 -0.95
CA ALA A 87 -14.58 3.27 -2.36
C ALA A 87 -14.03 2.11 -3.20
N ASP A 88 -14.49 2.02 -4.45
CA ASP A 88 -13.94 1.13 -5.48
C ASP A 88 -13.77 -0.32 -5.01
N MET A 89 -12.58 -0.93 -5.15
CA MET A 89 -12.32 -2.32 -4.78
C MET A 89 -12.53 -2.58 -3.28
N ALA A 90 -12.25 -1.62 -2.41
CA ALA A 90 -12.45 -1.71 -0.98
C ALA A 90 -13.94 -1.69 -0.64
N HIS A 91 -14.74 -0.90 -1.36
CA HIS A 91 -16.19 -0.95 -1.24
C HIS A 91 -16.71 -2.34 -1.63
N ASN A 92 -16.30 -2.84 -2.79
CA ASN A 92 -16.71 -4.13 -3.33
C ASN A 92 -16.28 -5.28 -2.40
N TRP A 93 -15.07 -5.20 -1.82
CA TRP A 93 -14.60 -6.12 -0.78
C TRP A 93 -15.48 -6.07 0.47
N ALA A 94 -15.83 -4.88 0.96
CA ALA A 94 -16.60 -4.74 2.18
C ALA A 94 -18.02 -5.33 2.08
N ILE A 95 -18.66 -5.19 0.91
CA ILE A 95 -20.06 -5.61 0.72
C ILE A 95 -20.23 -7.09 0.36
N MET A 96 -19.16 -7.81 -0.01
CA MET A 96 -19.26 -9.22 -0.43
C MET A 96 -19.57 -10.21 0.71
N GLY A 97 -19.45 -9.75 1.97
CA GLY A 97 -19.72 -10.57 3.15
C GLY A 97 -18.53 -11.41 3.64
N LYS A 98 -18.55 -11.79 4.92
CA LYS A 98 -17.41 -12.38 5.62
C LYS A 98 -16.99 -13.76 5.09
N ASP A 99 -17.94 -14.56 4.63
CA ASP A 99 -17.64 -15.90 4.11
C ASP A 99 -16.86 -15.83 2.79
N ALA A 100 -17.26 -14.93 1.89
CA ALA A 100 -16.55 -14.70 0.63
C ALA A 100 -15.16 -14.08 0.85
N GLN A 101 -15.05 -13.09 1.75
CA GLN A 101 -13.76 -12.54 2.17
C GLN A 101 -12.82 -13.64 2.68
N SER A 102 -13.32 -14.50 3.57
CA SER A 102 -12.53 -15.60 4.17
C SER A 102 -12.08 -16.61 3.13
N ALA A 103 -12.95 -16.99 2.18
CA ALA A 103 -12.61 -17.91 1.11
C ALA A 103 -11.49 -17.38 0.19
N ILE A 104 -11.51 -16.09 -0.16
CA ILE A 104 -10.43 -15.47 -0.94
C ILE A 104 -9.15 -15.38 -0.11
N LYS A 105 -9.26 -14.96 1.15
CA LYS A 105 -8.12 -14.87 2.09
C LYS A 105 -7.42 -16.21 2.31
N ASP A 106 -8.16 -17.31 2.36
CA ASP A 106 -7.59 -18.64 2.49
C ASP A 106 -6.79 -19.05 1.24
N LYS A 107 -7.31 -18.75 0.04
CA LYS A 107 -6.58 -18.98 -1.22
C LYS A 107 -5.30 -18.14 -1.28
N TYR A 108 -5.40 -16.85 -0.94
CA TYR A 108 -4.25 -15.94 -0.92
C TYR A 108 -3.19 -16.40 0.08
N LYS A 109 -3.61 -16.77 1.30
CA LYS A 109 -2.72 -17.31 2.32
C LYS A 109 -2.03 -18.59 1.87
N ALA A 110 -2.76 -19.51 1.22
CA ALA A 110 -2.19 -20.74 0.67
C ALA A 110 -1.16 -20.46 -0.43
N ALA A 111 -1.36 -19.38 -1.19
CA ALA A 111 -0.45 -18.91 -2.22
C ALA A 111 0.64 -17.95 -1.71
N GLY A 112 0.70 -17.64 -0.41
CA GLY A 112 1.69 -16.71 0.14
C GLY A 112 1.45 -15.23 -0.21
N ILE A 113 0.24 -14.86 -0.64
CA ILE A 113 -0.15 -13.52 -1.05
C ILE A 113 -0.74 -12.75 0.15
N LYS A 114 -0.38 -11.47 0.27
CA LYS A 114 -0.96 -10.52 1.21
C LYS A 114 -1.96 -9.62 0.50
N LEU A 115 -3.08 -9.34 1.16
CA LEU A 115 -4.10 -8.40 0.69
C LEU A 115 -4.15 -7.19 1.61
N LEU A 116 -3.89 -6.00 1.08
CA LEU A 116 -3.96 -4.73 1.79
C LEU A 116 -5.07 -3.88 1.18
N VAL A 117 -5.43 -2.80 1.87
CA VAL A 117 -6.23 -1.70 1.32
C VAL A 117 -5.37 -0.44 1.21
N SER A 118 -5.49 0.31 0.13
CA SER A 118 -4.85 1.61 -0.04
C SER A 118 -5.73 2.70 0.56
N ALA A 119 -5.20 3.52 1.46
CA ALA A 119 -5.82 4.73 1.93
C ALA A 119 -5.51 5.89 0.97
N PHE A 120 -6.54 6.67 0.63
CA PHE A 120 -6.46 7.88 -0.20
C PHE A 120 -6.34 7.62 -1.71
N GLY A 121 -5.18 7.91 -2.30
CA GLY A 121 -4.99 8.11 -3.73
C GLY A 121 -5.10 9.59 -4.14
N SER A 122 -4.80 9.85 -5.43
CA SER A 122 -4.62 11.20 -6.00
C SER A 122 -5.77 12.21 -5.81
N THR A 123 -6.98 11.75 -5.47
CA THR A 123 -8.17 12.60 -5.34
C THR A 123 -8.43 13.09 -3.91
N GLU A 124 -7.79 12.49 -2.91
CA GLU A 124 -7.98 12.84 -1.50
C GLU A 124 -6.88 13.80 -1.00
N LYS A 125 -7.29 14.82 -0.23
CA LYS A 125 -6.38 15.83 0.34
C LYS A 125 -6.63 16.00 1.83
N PRO A 126 -6.36 14.97 2.65
CA PRO A 126 -6.83 14.93 4.03
C PRO A 126 -6.19 16.01 4.91
N THR A 127 -4.91 16.36 4.67
CA THR A 127 -4.22 17.39 5.46
C THR A 127 -4.73 18.78 5.10
N THR A 128 -4.84 19.09 3.81
CA THR A 128 -5.36 20.37 3.30
C THR A 128 -6.82 20.57 3.68
N SER A 129 -7.60 19.48 3.76
CA SER A 129 -9.01 19.51 4.17
C SER A 129 -9.19 19.62 5.69
N GLY A 130 -8.11 19.59 6.46
CA GLY A 130 -8.14 19.69 7.93
C GLY A 130 -8.67 18.44 8.63
N THR A 131 -8.61 17.28 7.98
CA THR A 131 -9.04 16.02 8.55
C THR A 131 -8.13 15.64 9.72
N ASN A 132 -8.71 15.25 10.85
CA ASN A 132 -7.94 14.82 12.02
C ASN A 132 -7.22 13.48 11.74
N PRO A 133 -5.87 13.43 11.79
CA PRO A 133 -5.13 12.22 11.47
C PRO A 133 -5.41 11.06 12.45
N THR A 134 -5.62 11.37 13.73
CA THR A 134 -5.86 10.34 14.75
C THR A 134 -7.23 9.68 14.58
N GLU A 135 -8.29 10.48 14.46
CA GLU A 135 -9.66 9.96 14.29
C GLU A 135 -9.81 9.17 12.98
N LEU A 136 -9.15 9.65 11.92
CA LEU A 136 -9.19 8.95 10.64
C LEU A 136 -8.41 7.64 10.69
N ALA A 137 -7.22 7.62 11.29
CA ALA A 137 -6.44 6.39 11.47
C ALA A 137 -7.23 5.33 12.26
N GLN A 138 -7.96 5.73 13.30
CA GLN A 138 -8.82 4.82 14.07
C GLN A 138 -9.96 4.23 13.23
N THR A 139 -10.60 5.07 12.42
CA THR A 139 -11.68 4.64 11.52
C THR A 139 -11.14 3.67 10.48
N MET A 140 -10.01 3.98 9.85
CA MET A 140 -9.40 3.13 8.83
C MET A 140 -8.88 1.80 9.40
N ALA A 141 -8.26 1.83 10.59
CA ALA A 141 -7.81 0.61 11.26
C ALA A 141 -9.00 -0.27 11.68
N THR A 142 -10.13 0.32 12.05
CA THR A 142 -11.37 -0.43 12.32
C THR A 142 -11.83 -1.15 11.06
N TRP A 143 -11.86 -0.44 9.92
CA TRP A 143 -12.20 -1.06 8.63
C TRP A 143 -11.27 -2.23 8.28
N VAL A 144 -9.95 -2.07 8.46
CA VAL A 144 -8.95 -3.13 8.21
C VAL A 144 -9.25 -4.38 9.03
N LYS A 145 -9.50 -4.21 10.33
CA LYS A 145 -9.81 -5.31 11.25
C LYS A 145 -11.13 -6.00 10.90
N GLU A 146 -12.17 -5.21 10.65
CA GLU A 146 -13.50 -5.74 10.33
C GLU A 146 -13.49 -6.49 8.99
N ASN A 147 -12.75 -6.01 7.99
CA ASN A 147 -12.71 -6.59 6.64
C ASN A 147 -11.60 -7.62 6.42
N GLN A 148 -10.89 -8.02 7.48
CA GLN A 148 -9.98 -9.16 7.49
C GLN A 148 -8.85 -9.08 6.45
N VAL A 149 -8.43 -7.86 6.09
CA VAL A 149 -7.25 -7.63 5.24
C VAL A 149 -5.96 -7.70 6.09
N ASP A 150 -4.82 -7.93 5.45
CA ASP A 150 -3.53 -8.11 6.13
C ASP A 150 -2.87 -6.78 6.56
N GLY A 151 -3.38 -5.65 6.09
CA GLY A 151 -2.74 -4.37 6.32
C GLY A 151 -3.34 -3.21 5.54
N ILE A 152 -2.64 -2.09 5.59
CA ILE A 152 -3.01 -0.83 4.94
C ILE A 152 -1.79 -0.20 4.27
N ASP A 153 -2.00 0.38 3.10
CA ASP A 153 -1.03 1.19 2.37
C ASP A 153 -1.46 2.66 2.41
N ILE A 154 -0.52 3.58 2.64
CA ILE A 154 -0.79 5.01 2.75
C ILE A 154 -0.38 5.69 1.44
N ASP A 155 -1.33 5.80 0.52
CA ASP A 155 -1.19 6.46 -0.77
C ASP A 155 -1.60 7.94 -0.67
N TRP A 156 -0.97 8.65 0.26
CA TRP A 156 -1.25 10.04 0.53
C TRP A 156 -0.63 10.92 -0.57
N GLU A 157 -1.46 11.67 -1.30
CA GLU A 157 -1.05 12.49 -2.45
C GLU A 157 -1.44 13.98 -2.33
N ASP A 158 -1.50 14.51 -1.11
CA ASP A 158 -1.88 15.90 -0.84
C ASP A 158 -0.73 16.88 -1.13
N ASN A 159 -0.49 17.07 -2.42
CA ASN A 159 0.51 18.00 -2.96
C ASN A 159 0.33 19.43 -2.43
N ASP A 160 -0.90 19.87 -2.14
CA ASP A 160 -1.16 21.21 -1.62
C ASP A 160 -0.58 21.37 -0.20
N ALA A 161 -0.70 20.34 0.65
CA ALA A 161 -0.08 20.35 1.96
C ALA A 161 1.44 20.22 1.87
N MET A 162 1.95 19.29 1.04
CA MET A 162 3.39 19.07 0.91
C MET A 162 4.12 20.31 0.35
N ASN A 163 3.55 20.98 -0.66
CA ASN A 163 4.14 22.15 -1.31
C ASN A 163 4.16 23.41 -0.43
N LYS A 164 3.40 23.46 0.67
CA LYS A 164 3.54 24.55 1.65
C LYS A 164 4.90 24.51 2.34
N ALA A 165 5.52 23.33 2.43
CA ALA A 165 6.83 23.12 3.04
C ALA A 165 6.96 23.72 4.46
N ASP A 166 5.86 23.73 5.21
CA ASP A 166 5.73 24.35 6.53
C ASP A 166 5.72 23.33 7.68
N GLY A 167 5.89 22.04 7.38
CA GLY A 167 5.88 20.95 8.36
C GLY A 167 4.49 20.34 8.62
N SER A 168 3.42 20.89 8.04
CA SER A 168 2.05 20.43 8.30
C SER A 168 1.77 19.05 7.72
N ALA A 169 2.25 18.77 6.51
CA ALA A 169 2.13 17.45 5.87
C ALA A 169 2.85 16.37 6.67
N GLU A 170 4.08 16.66 7.09
CA GLU A 170 4.93 15.74 7.86
C GLU A 170 4.31 15.46 9.22
N THR A 171 3.86 16.51 9.93
CA THR A 171 3.17 16.37 11.23
C THR A 171 1.95 15.47 11.10
N TRP A 172 1.11 15.72 10.09
CA TRP A 172 -0.09 14.93 9.85
C TRP A 172 0.24 13.46 9.57
N LEU A 173 1.19 13.17 8.67
CA LEU A 173 1.61 11.81 8.33
C LEU A 173 2.21 11.07 9.53
N ILE A 174 3.01 11.77 10.36
CA ILE A 174 3.62 11.19 11.57
C ILE A 174 2.54 10.80 12.59
N GLU A 175 1.57 11.68 12.86
CA GLU A 175 0.47 11.40 13.78
C GLU A 175 -0.42 10.26 13.27
N PHE A 176 -0.77 10.31 11.98
CA PHE A 176 -1.57 9.28 11.32
C PHE A 176 -0.90 7.90 11.38
N THR A 177 0.41 7.83 11.08
CA THR A 177 1.19 6.59 11.12
C THR A 177 1.30 6.03 12.53
N LYS A 178 1.57 6.90 13.53
CA LYS A 178 1.64 6.49 14.94
C LYS A 178 0.33 5.89 15.41
N GLU A 179 -0.80 6.52 15.08
CA GLU A 179 -2.11 6.02 15.49
C GLU A 179 -2.49 4.75 14.74
N LEU A 180 -2.23 4.66 13.42
CA LEU A 180 -2.43 3.41 12.70
C LEU A 180 -1.63 2.28 13.31
N ARG A 181 -0.36 2.51 13.66
CA ARG A 181 0.49 1.46 14.22
C ARG A 181 0.08 1.06 15.64
N ASN A 182 -0.47 2.00 16.42
CA ASN A 182 -1.11 1.72 17.70
C ASN A 182 -2.33 0.78 17.53
N GLN A 183 -3.13 0.98 16.47
CA GLN A 183 -4.31 0.17 16.18
C GLN A 183 -4.01 -1.13 15.42
N LEU A 184 -2.92 -1.18 14.65
CA LEU A 184 -2.50 -2.24 13.75
C LEU A 184 -1.05 -2.65 14.04
N PRO A 185 -0.79 -3.41 15.13
CA PRO A 185 0.56 -3.66 15.61
C PRO A 185 1.47 -4.31 14.55
N GLN A 186 2.72 -3.87 14.51
CA GLN A 186 3.73 -4.40 13.59
C GLN A 186 3.95 -5.91 13.80
N GLY A 187 4.18 -6.64 12.72
CA GLY A 187 4.28 -8.10 12.73
C GLY A 187 2.94 -8.83 12.80
N GLN A 188 1.84 -8.13 13.08
CA GLN A 188 0.47 -8.64 12.91
C GLN A 188 -0.20 -8.07 11.67
N TYR A 189 -0.01 -6.77 11.42
CA TYR A 189 -0.50 -6.07 10.24
C TYR A 189 0.66 -5.41 9.49
N ILE A 190 0.50 -5.38 8.18
CA ILE A 190 1.39 -4.67 7.27
C ILE A 190 0.94 -3.21 7.19
N LEU A 191 1.88 -2.27 7.31
CA LEU A 191 1.65 -0.84 7.06
C LEU A 191 2.73 -0.34 6.10
N THR A 192 2.30 0.11 4.93
CA THR A 192 3.17 0.64 3.88
C THR A 192 2.79 2.06 3.54
N HIS A 193 3.68 2.78 2.86
CA HIS A 193 3.37 4.09 2.30
C HIS A 193 3.73 4.09 0.82
N ALA A 194 3.03 4.88 0.00
CA ALA A 194 3.32 5.03 -1.42
C ALA A 194 3.72 6.47 -1.78
N PRO A 195 4.82 7.01 -1.23
CA PRO A 195 5.21 8.39 -1.49
C PRO A 195 5.67 8.60 -2.94
N GLN A 196 5.44 9.79 -3.46
CA GLN A 196 6.08 10.25 -4.69
C GLN A 196 7.59 10.43 -4.49
N ALA A 197 8.41 9.94 -5.42
CA ALA A 197 9.87 9.93 -5.29
C ALA A 197 10.52 11.28 -4.90
N PRO A 198 10.09 12.45 -5.42
CA PRO A 198 10.69 13.74 -5.05
C PRO A 198 10.54 14.08 -3.56
N TRP A 199 9.54 13.53 -2.87
CA TRP A 199 9.34 13.79 -1.44
C TRP A 199 10.36 13.08 -0.53
N LEU A 200 11.13 12.15 -1.07
CA LEU A 200 12.24 11.48 -0.37
C LEU A 200 13.58 12.19 -0.61
N SER A 201 13.57 13.33 -1.29
CA SER A 201 14.74 14.17 -1.54
C SER A 201 14.98 15.19 -0.42
N THR A 202 16.23 15.68 -0.30
CA THR A 202 16.62 16.79 0.58
C THR A 202 16.67 18.14 -0.14
N GLY A 203 16.01 18.28 -1.29
CA GLY A 203 15.95 19.54 -2.03
C GLY A 203 15.38 20.70 -1.20
N THR A 204 15.85 21.92 -1.46
CA THR A 204 15.44 23.13 -0.71
C THR A 204 13.96 23.46 -0.85
N GLN A 205 13.26 22.90 -1.85
CA GLN A 205 11.81 22.99 -1.98
C GLN A 205 11.05 22.31 -0.84
N TRP A 206 11.70 21.42 -0.09
CA TRP A 206 11.12 20.70 1.04
C TRP A 206 11.66 21.25 2.36
N ASN A 207 11.31 22.48 2.73
CA ASN A 207 11.74 23.07 4.01
C ASN A 207 11.25 22.27 5.24
N GLY A 208 10.10 21.59 5.15
CA GLY A 208 9.64 20.60 6.15
C GLY A 208 10.35 19.23 6.07
N LYS A 209 11.22 19.05 5.07
CA LYS A 209 11.94 17.82 4.69
C LYS A 209 11.05 16.66 4.22
N ALA A 210 9.75 16.88 4.04
CA ALA A 210 8.83 15.92 3.43
C ALA A 210 8.97 14.51 4.03
N TYR A 211 9.06 13.47 3.19
CA TYR A 211 9.17 12.09 3.65
C TYR A 211 10.51 11.77 4.33
N VAL A 212 11.54 12.60 4.20
CA VAL A 212 12.78 12.45 4.99
C VAL A 212 12.47 12.66 6.48
N GLN A 213 11.67 13.67 6.84
CA GLN A 213 11.24 13.87 8.23
C GLN A 213 10.31 12.74 8.70
N VAL A 214 9.38 12.30 7.84
CA VAL A 214 8.48 11.17 8.17
C VAL A 214 9.29 9.90 8.45
N ASN A 215 10.26 9.57 7.61
CA ASN A 215 11.13 8.40 7.80
C ASN A 215 11.96 8.52 9.10
N GLN A 216 12.49 9.70 9.42
CA GLN A 216 13.22 9.93 10.66
C GLN A 216 12.37 9.69 11.91
N GLU A 217 11.10 10.08 11.89
CA GLU A 217 10.21 10.04 13.06
C GLU A 217 9.45 8.72 13.20
N VAL A 218 9.04 8.12 12.08
CA VAL A 218 8.15 6.94 12.06
C VAL A 218 8.56 5.88 11.03
N GLY A 219 9.69 6.01 10.33
CA GLY A 219 10.13 5.04 9.32
C GLY A 219 10.41 3.63 9.88
N SER A 220 10.66 3.50 11.19
CA SER A 220 10.72 2.20 11.87
C SER A 220 9.34 1.53 12.01
N MET A 221 8.26 2.32 12.04
CA MET A 221 6.87 1.85 12.09
C MET A 221 6.30 1.50 10.72
N ILE A 222 6.97 1.85 9.63
CA ILE A 222 6.55 1.57 8.25
C ILE A 222 7.29 0.32 7.78
N ASP A 223 6.58 -0.68 7.27
CA ASP A 223 7.19 -1.95 6.85
C ASP A 223 8.00 -1.78 5.57
N TRP A 224 7.47 -1.08 4.57
CA TRP A 224 8.19 -0.61 3.39
C TRP A 224 7.49 0.56 2.68
N TYR A 225 8.15 1.14 1.68
CA TYR A 225 7.68 2.22 0.83
C TYR A 225 7.48 1.73 -0.62
N ASN A 226 6.26 1.81 -1.13
CA ASN A 226 5.91 1.64 -2.54
C ASN A 226 6.19 2.94 -3.31
N VAL A 227 7.46 3.32 -3.45
CA VAL A 227 7.84 4.66 -3.93
C VAL A 227 7.42 4.83 -5.40
N GLN A 228 6.64 5.87 -5.68
CA GLN A 228 6.16 6.18 -7.01
C GLN A 228 7.25 6.91 -7.81
N TRP A 229 8.03 6.16 -8.59
CA TRP A 229 8.99 6.71 -9.56
C TRP A 229 8.33 6.95 -10.93
N TYR A 230 7.18 7.64 -10.93
CA TYR A 230 6.37 7.97 -12.10
C TYR A 230 5.46 9.17 -11.84
N SER A 231 4.89 9.76 -12.89
CA SER A 231 4.06 10.99 -12.83
C SER A 231 4.79 12.23 -12.28
N GLN A 232 6.12 12.30 -12.37
CA GLN A 232 6.95 13.37 -11.80
C GLN A 232 7.54 14.33 -12.83
N GLY A 233 7.19 14.16 -14.10
CA GLY A 233 7.57 15.03 -15.20
C GLY A 233 8.07 14.26 -16.42
N PRO A 234 8.04 14.85 -17.62
CA PRO A 234 8.48 14.18 -18.84
C PRO A 234 9.94 13.71 -18.74
N GLY A 235 10.19 12.43 -19.02
CA GLY A 235 11.54 11.87 -19.00
C GLY A 235 12.11 11.60 -17.60
N GLU A 236 11.32 11.78 -16.54
CA GLU A 236 11.76 11.56 -15.16
C GLU A 236 11.64 10.08 -14.78
N TYR A 237 12.74 9.50 -14.30
CA TYR A 237 12.86 8.09 -13.95
C TYR A 237 12.58 7.10 -15.10
N GLU A 238 12.64 7.51 -16.36
CA GLU A 238 12.37 6.65 -17.54
C GLU A 238 13.61 5.89 -18.04
N THR A 239 14.77 6.09 -17.42
CA THR A 239 16.01 5.38 -17.75
C THR A 239 16.59 4.70 -16.51
N CYS A 240 17.42 3.67 -16.71
CA CYS A 240 18.08 2.99 -15.59
C CYS A 240 18.84 3.97 -14.70
N ASP A 241 19.55 4.92 -15.30
CA ASP A 241 20.37 5.87 -14.55
C ASP A 241 19.51 6.86 -13.76
N LYS A 242 18.47 7.42 -14.38
CA LYS A 242 17.52 8.32 -13.72
C LYS A 242 16.75 7.66 -12.57
N LEU A 243 16.46 6.38 -12.71
CA LEU A 243 15.79 5.60 -11.67
C LEU A 243 16.75 5.22 -10.54
N ILE A 244 17.95 4.76 -10.86
CA ILE A 244 18.82 4.07 -9.90
C ILE A 244 19.86 5.02 -9.27
N ASN A 245 20.53 5.84 -10.07
CA ASN A 245 21.75 6.53 -9.64
C ASN A 245 21.59 8.04 -9.53
N ASP A 246 20.98 8.70 -10.52
CA ASP A 246 20.93 10.16 -10.59
C ASP A 246 19.64 10.64 -11.27
N SER A 247 18.71 11.17 -10.48
CA SER A 247 17.42 11.67 -10.98
C SER A 247 17.52 12.95 -11.81
N GLY A 248 18.69 13.59 -11.88
CA GLY A 248 18.91 14.80 -12.66
C GLY A 248 18.38 16.06 -11.97
N SER A 249 18.07 17.10 -12.75
CA SER A 249 17.83 18.44 -12.19
C SER A 249 16.37 18.77 -11.87
N SER A 250 15.40 18.08 -12.49
CA SER A 250 13.98 18.41 -12.33
C SER A 250 13.48 17.94 -10.96
N ASN A 251 13.87 16.72 -10.58
CA ASN A 251 13.64 16.15 -9.26
C ASN A 251 14.99 15.73 -8.66
N PRO A 252 15.83 16.65 -8.19
CA PRO A 252 17.19 16.29 -7.78
C PRO A 252 17.21 15.43 -6.52
N ASN A 253 18.18 14.51 -6.44
CA ASN A 253 18.43 13.65 -5.29
C ASN A 253 17.25 12.73 -4.93
N SER A 254 16.57 12.16 -5.92
CA SER A 254 15.40 11.29 -5.71
C SER A 254 15.50 9.95 -6.45
N ALA A 255 16.63 9.66 -7.10
CA ALA A 255 16.92 8.31 -7.57
C ALA A 255 17.12 7.36 -6.38
N LEU A 256 16.94 6.05 -6.61
CA LEU A 256 16.96 5.02 -5.57
C LEU A 256 18.13 5.17 -4.59
N PHE A 257 19.37 5.25 -5.08
CA PHE A 257 20.52 5.34 -4.18
C PHE A 257 20.78 6.73 -3.62
N GLN A 258 20.29 7.80 -4.25
CA GLN A 258 20.27 9.13 -3.64
C GLN A 258 19.30 9.16 -2.45
N VAL A 259 18.15 8.49 -2.56
CA VAL A 259 17.20 8.34 -1.44
C VAL A 259 17.81 7.55 -0.28
N VAL A 260 18.60 6.50 -0.56
CA VAL A 260 19.33 5.75 0.47
C VAL A 260 20.29 6.66 1.25
N GLU A 261 20.98 7.59 0.58
CA GLU A 261 21.87 8.57 1.22
C GLU A 261 21.13 9.50 2.20
N HIS A 262 19.80 9.61 2.09
CA HIS A 262 18.94 10.40 2.99
C HIS A 262 18.42 9.61 4.20
N GLY A 263 18.91 8.39 4.41
CA GLY A 263 18.62 7.59 5.61
C GLY A 263 17.44 6.61 5.46
N PHE A 264 17.00 6.34 4.24
CA PHE A 264 16.05 5.27 3.98
C PHE A 264 16.76 3.92 3.91
N ASP A 265 16.16 2.90 4.53
CA ASP A 265 16.64 1.53 4.40
C ASP A 265 16.42 1.04 2.96
N VAL A 266 17.51 0.69 2.28
CA VAL A 266 17.48 0.20 0.89
C VAL A 266 16.55 -1.00 0.70
N GLN A 267 16.34 -1.82 1.73
CA GLN A 267 15.46 -3.00 1.68
C GLN A 267 13.97 -2.64 1.86
N LYS A 268 13.66 -1.39 2.18
CA LYS A 268 12.30 -0.87 2.28
C LYS A 268 11.87 -0.08 1.05
N LEU A 269 12.73 0.15 0.07
CA LEU A 269 12.43 1.00 -1.09
C LEU A 269 11.95 0.17 -2.29
N VAL A 270 10.65 -0.16 -2.34
CA VAL A 270 10.04 -0.89 -3.45
C VAL A 270 9.88 0.04 -4.66
N ILE A 271 10.34 -0.39 -5.83
CA ILE A 271 10.27 0.42 -7.07
C ILE A 271 8.86 0.38 -7.66
N GLY A 272 8.12 1.48 -7.50
CA GLY A 272 6.82 1.70 -8.13
C GLY A 272 6.95 2.15 -9.58
N LYS A 273 6.25 1.45 -10.50
CA LYS A 273 6.17 1.79 -11.92
C LYS A 273 4.76 1.64 -12.50
N PRO A 274 4.43 2.38 -13.57
CA PRO A 274 3.20 2.16 -14.32
C PRO A 274 3.21 0.78 -14.99
N ALA A 275 2.07 0.09 -15.02
CA ALA A 275 1.93 -1.20 -15.69
C ALA A 275 2.10 -1.09 -17.20
N THR A 276 1.60 0.01 -17.77
CA THR A 276 1.74 0.39 -19.18
C THR A 276 2.07 1.88 -19.29
N ASP A 277 2.42 2.32 -20.49
CA ASP A 277 2.61 3.72 -20.83
C ASP A 277 1.35 4.59 -20.67
N THR A 278 0.16 3.99 -20.59
CA THR A 278 -1.10 4.70 -20.33
C THR A 278 -1.56 4.67 -18.87
N SER A 279 -0.93 3.89 -18.00
CA SER A 279 -1.34 3.76 -16.59
C SER A 279 -0.96 4.98 -15.74
N ALA A 280 -0.05 5.82 -16.25
CA ALA A 280 0.38 7.05 -15.60
C ALA A 280 0.73 8.11 -16.66
N THR A 281 0.94 9.36 -16.24
CA THR A 281 1.24 10.45 -17.18
C THR A 281 2.66 10.37 -17.78
N ASN A 282 3.62 9.81 -17.04
CA ASN A 282 5.02 9.62 -17.44
C ASN A 282 5.70 8.61 -16.49
N GLY A 283 6.95 8.24 -16.78
CA GLY A 283 7.74 7.37 -15.89
C GLY A 283 7.64 5.86 -16.16
N TYR A 284 6.89 5.45 -17.20
CA TYR A 284 6.88 4.07 -17.67
C TYR A 284 8.27 3.64 -18.17
N ILE A 285 8.66 2.42 -17.84
CA ILE A 285 9.82 1.74 -18.43
C ILE A 285 9.30 0.40 -18.93
N ASP A 286 9.64 0.07 -20.18
CA ASP A 286 9.39 -1.26 -20.74
C ASP A 286 9.93 -2.37 -19.81
N PRO A 287 9.18 -3.47 -19.54
CA PRO A 287 9.56 -4.48 -18.58
C PRO A 287 10.94 -5.09 -18.81
N ALA A 288 11.33 -5.33 -20.07
CA ALA A 288 12.64 -5.91 -20.40
C ALA A 288 13.76 -4.90 -20.14
N THR A 289 13.51 -3.62 -20.44
CA THR A 289 14.43 -2.53 -20.09
C THR A 289 14.59 -2.42 -18.58
N LEU A 290 13.48 -2.42 -17.83
CA LEU A 290 13.51 -2.37 -16.37
C LEU A 290 14.26 -3.57 -15.79
N ALA A 291 13.99 -4.78 -16.26
CA ALA A 291 14.71 -5.99 -15.88
C ALA A 291 16.23 -5.87 -16.14
N GLY A 292 16.64 -5.18 -17.20
CA GLY A 292 18.05 -4.85 -17.45
C GLY A 292 18.65 -3.80 -16.48
N CYS A 293 17.82 -2.94 -15.89
CA CYS A 293 18.24 -1.96 -14.89
C CYS A 293 18.47 -2.60 -13.51
N LEU A 294 17.58 -3.49 -13.07
CA LEU A 294 17.55 -4.01 -11.69
C LEU A 294 18.87 -4.65 -11.22
N PRO A 295 19.65 -5.39 -12.04
CA PRO A 295 20.94 -5.91 -11.62
C PRO A 295 21.92 -4.85 -11.12
N GLN A 296 21.86 -3.62 -11.64
CA GLN A 296 22.70 -2.51 -11.15
C GLN A 296 22.37 -2.15 -9.70
N ALA A 297 21.09 -2.16 -9.35
CA ALA A 297 20.64 -1.91 -7.99
C ALA A 297 20.92 -3.10 -7.06
N ILE A 298 20.71 -4.32 -7.55
CA ILE A 298 20.99 -5.56 -6.80
C ILE A 298 22.48 -5.66 -6.44
N GLN A 299 23.38 -5.34 -7.37
CA GLN A 299 24.83 -5.31 -7.10
C GLN A 299 25.23 -4.27 -6.04
N LYS A 300 24.41 -3.22 -5.86
CA LYS A 300 24.58 -2.19 -4.83
C LYS A 300 23.83 -2.52 -3.52
N GLY A 301 23.29 -3.73 -3.40
CA GLY A 301 22.67 -4.23 -2.17
C GLY A 301 21.19 -3.94 -2.03
N TRP A 302 20.48 -3.58 -3.11
CA TRP A 302 19.02 -3.43 -3.12
C TRP A 302 18.32 -4.74 -3.50
N SER A 303 17.24 -5.09 -2.80
CA SER A 303 16.40 -6.24 -3.16
C SER A 303 14.94 -6.10 -2.73
N ALA A 304 14.48 -4.86 -2.51
CA ALA A 304 13.17 -4.59 -1.90
C ALA A 304 11.98 -5.09 -2.74
N GLY A 305 12.09 -5.04 -4.08
CA GLY A 305 11.06 -5.54 -5.00
C GLY A 305 10.40 -4.46 -5.86
N ILE A 306 9.32 -4.82 -6.54
CA ILE A 306 8.64 -3.98 -7.54
C ILE A 306 7.18 -3.80 -7.18
N MET A 307 6.68 -2.57 -7.33
CA MET A 307 5.28 -2.21 -7.24
C MET A 307 4.78 -1.75 -8.60
N VAL A 308 3.54 -2.09 -8.95
CA VAL A 308 2.90 -1.68 -10.19
C VAL A 308 1.56 -1.00 -9.96
N TRP A 309 1.42 0.20 -10.53
CA TRP A 309 0.14 0.86 -10.79
C TRP A 309 -0.26 0.66 -12.26
N GLU A 310 -1.18 -0.21 -12.60
CA GLU A 310 -2.02 -1.04 -11.73
C GLU A 310 -2.37 -2.37 -12.40
N TYR A 311 -3.20 -3.19 -11.77
CA TYR A 311 -3.67 -4.45 -12.34
C TYR A 311 -4.51 -4.18 -13.59
N GLN A 312 -4.06 -4.74 -14.71
CA GLN A 312 -4.74 -4.71 -16.00
C GLN A 312 -4.21 -5.84 -16.89
N ALA A 313 -4.80 -6.01 -18.07
CA ALA A 313 -4.33 -7.01 -19.03
C ALA A 313 -2.83 -6.84 -19.33
N GLY A 314 -2.08 -7.94 -19.30
CA GLY A 314 -0.62 -7.95 -19.57
C GLY A 314 0.27 -7.64 -18.36
N VAL A 315 -0.29 -7.25 -17.20
CA VAL A 315 0.52 -6.95 -15.99
C VAL A 315 1.29 -8.17 -15.47
N MET A 316 0.84 -9.39 -15.76
CA MET A 316 1.59 -10.60 -15.40
C MET A 316 2.84 -10.81 -16.26
N ASP A 317 2.81 -10.43 -17.53
CA ASP A 317 4.01 -10.47 -18.38
C ASP A 317 5.05 -9.46 -17.88
N PHE A 318 4.60 -8.30 -17.38
CA PHE A 318 5.45 -7.35 -16.67
C PHE A 318 6.13 -8.03 -15.48
N PHE A 319 5.36 -8.62 -14.55
CA PHE A 319 5.92 -9.26 -13.36
C PHE A 319 6.85 -10.42 -13.69
N SER A 320 6.46 -11.29 -14.63
CA SER A 320 7.31 -12.39 -15.09
C SER A 320 8.67 -11.89 -15.59
N THR A 321 8.66 -10.82 -16.39
CA THR A 321 9.89 -10.25 -16.97
C THR A 321 10.79 -9.63 -15.89
N VAL A 322 10.25 -8.79 -15.01
CA VAL A 322 11.07 -8.11 -13.99
C VAL A 322 11.55 -9.06 -12.89
N ARG A 323 10.76 -10.09 -12.56
CA ARG A 323 11.14 -11.12 -11.58
C ARG A 323 12.37 -11.91 -12.02
N ALA A 324 12.54 -12.14 -13.32
CA ALA A 324 13.69 -12.85 -13.85
C ALA A 324 15.04 -12.13 -13.57
N ALA A 325 15.02 -10.86 -13.19
CA ALA A 325 16.22 -10.12 -12.79
C ALA A 325 16.66 -10.38 -11.33
N PHE A 326 15.81 -10.99 -10.50
CA PHE A 326 16.14 -11.32 -9.11
C PHE A 326 16.83 -12.70 -9.02
N PRO A 327 17.77 -12.90 -8.08
CA PRO A 327 18.42 -14.20 -7.90
C PRO A 327 17.43 -15.34 -7.63
N GLU A 328 17.71 -16.54 -8.15
CA GLU A 328 16.96 -17.75 -7.85
C GLU A 328 16.90 -17.99 -6.33
N GLY A 329 15.69 -18.18 -5.79
CA GLY A 329 15.46 -18.30 -4.35
C GLY A 329 14.82 -17.08 -3.66
N ALA A 330 14.61 -15.97 -4.39
CA ALA A 330 13.55 -15.01 -4.02
C ALA A 330 12.23 -15.78 -3.87
N PRO A 331 11.34 -15.46 -2.89
CA PRO A 331 10.18 -16.28 -2.54
C PRO A 331 9.46 -16.78 -3.79
N SER A 332 9.66 -18.07 -4.12
CA SER A 332 8.89 -18.71 -5.17
C SER A 332 7.52 -18.96 -4.56
N ILE A 333 6.52 -18.36 -5.19
CA ILE A 333 5.13 -18.77 -5.04
C ILE A 333 4.96 -19.96 -5.98
N ASP A 334 5.66 -21.05 -5.68
CA ASP A 334 5.35 -22.34 -6.29
C ASP A 334 3.98 -22.74 -5.75
N ALA A 335 2.94 -22.44 -6.53
CA ALA A 335 1.64 -23.05 -6.37
C ALA A 335 1.85 -24.56 -6.29
N GLY A 336 1.60 -25.12 -5.10
CA GLY A 336 1.99 -26.48 -4.77
C GLY A 336 1.58 -27.50 -5.84
N SER A 337 2.57 -28.08 -6.50
CA SER A 337 2.42 -29.42 -7.07
C SER A 337 2.34 -30.41 -5.91
N SER A 338 1.13 -30.61 -5.39
CA SER A 338 0.85 -31.65 -4.42
C SER A 338 0.81 -33.01 -5.13
N SER A 339 1.98 -33.64 -5.29
CA SER A 339 2.05 -35.09 -5.50
C SER A 339 1.92 -35.82 -4.16
N ALA A 340 0.74 -35.71 -3.54
CA ALA A 340 0.38 -36.59 -2.44
C ALA A 340 0.01 -37.96 -3.05
N ALA A 341 0.99 -38.86 -3.11
CA ALA A 341 0.76 -40.27 -3.35
C ALA A 341 -0.02 -40.85 -2.16
N ALA A 342 -1.35 -40.81 -2.24
CA ALA A 342 -2.23 -41.49 -1.31
C ALA A 342 -2.12 -43.00 -1.55
N SER A 343 -1.50 -43.70 -0.59
CA SER A 343 -1.57 -45.16 -0.51
C SER A 343 -2.96 -45.53 0.02
N ALA A 344 -3.84 -46.02 -0.85
CA ALA A 344 -5.12 -46.59 -0.47
C ALA A 344 -4.93 -48.02 0.07
N PRO A 345 -5.61 -48.43 1.16
CA PRO A 345 -5.86 -49.82 1.42
C PRO A 345 -7.13 -50.29 0.69
N ASP A 346 -6.96 -51.46 0.09
CA ASP A 346 -7.92 -52.32 -0.57
C ASP A 346 -9.16 -52.61 0.31
N SER A 347 -10.36 -52.44 -0.25
CA SER A 347 -11.51 -53.24 0.17
C SER A 347 -12.56 -53.33 -0.95
N THR A 348 -12.74 -54.57 -1.36
CA THR A 348 -13.72 -55.13 -2.29
C THR A 348 -15.17 -54.88 -1.87
N GLY A 349 -16.04 -54.52 -2.83
CA GLY A 349 -17.49 -54.49 -2.61
C GLY A 349 -18.30 -54.20 -3.89
N SER A 350 -18.64 -55.27 -4.61
CA SER A 350 -19.53 -55.29 -5.77
C SER A 350 -20.99 -54.94 -5.39
N SER A 351 -21.70 -54.12 -6.18
CA SER A 351 -22.82 -54.58 -7.03
C SER A 351 -23.78 -53.49 -7.52
N ALA A 352 -24.16 -53.67 -8.79
CA ALA A 352 -25.48 -53.51 -9.41
C ALA A 352 -26.02 -52.12 -9.84
N ALA A 353 -26.37 -52.12 -11.13
CA ALA A 353 -26.99 -51.09 -11.95
C ALA A 353 -28.52 -50.99 -11.77
N ALA A 354 -29.09 -49.85 -12.20
CA ALA A 354 -30.31 -49.72 -13.05
C ALA A 354 -30.60 -48.22 -13.23
N SER A 355 -30.39 -47.65 -14.42
CA SER A 355 -31.32 -47.55 -15.57
C SER A 355 -32.34 -46.40 -15.48
N ALA A 356 -32.19 -45.46 -16.43
CA ALA A 356 -33.15 -44.43 -16.84
C ALA A 356 -34.40 -45.04 -17.54
N PRO A 357 -35.45 -44.24 -17.81
CA PRO A 357 -35.55 -43.46 -19.08
C PRO A 357 -36.10 -42.02 -18.87
N ASP A 358 -35.73 -41.00 -19.68
CA ASP A 358 -36.23 -40.60 -21.03
C ASP A 358 -37.73 -40.22 -21.02
N ALA A 359 -38.29 -39.14 -21.60
CA ALA A 359 -37.84 -38.12 -22.56
C ALA A 359 -38.91 -36.98 -22.68
N THR A 360 -38.62 -35.97 -23.53
CA THR A 360 -39.55 -35.07 -24.29
C THR A 360 -40.28 -33.94 -23.52
N SER A 361 -40.46 -32.69 -23.99
CA SER A 361 -40.37 -32.05 -25.33
C SER A 361 -40.50 -30.51 -25.22
N SER A 362 -39.76 -29.75 -26.03
CA SER A 362 -40.06 -28.35 -26.48
C SER A 362 -41.11 -28.38 -27.63
N PRO A 363 -41.55 -27.27 -28.28
CA PRO A 363 -41.17 -25.84 -28.23
C PRO A 363 -42.38 -24.86 -28.22
N THR A 364 -42.17 -23.53 -28.29
CA THR A 364 -42.90 -22.60 -29.21
C THR A 364 -42.31 -21.18 -29.09
N ALA A 365 -42.03 -20.58 -30.25
CA ALA A 365 -41.67 -19.18 -30.46
C ALA A 365 -42.93 -18.35 -30.80
N THR A 366 -42.97 -17.07 -30.42
CA THR A 366 -43.87 -16.09 -31.05
C THR A 366 -43.22 -14.71 -31.11
N SER A 367 -43.03 -14.23 -32.34
CA SER A 367 -42.72 -12.86 -32.75
C SER A 367 -44.01 -12.06 -32.98
N VAL A 368 -44.05 -10.77 -32.61
CA VAL A 368 -45.00 -9.79 -33.18
C VAL A 368 -44.30 -8.43 -33.32
N SER A 369 -44.51 -7.82 -34.49
CA SER A 369 -43.99 -6.54 -34.99
C SER A 369 -45.02 -5.40 -34.91
N ASP A 370 -44.56 -4.19 -35.26
CA ASP A 370 -45.28 -2.93 -35.58
C ASP A 370 -45.65 -2.04 -34.37
N THR A 371 -45.44 -0.72 -34.34
CA THR A 371 -45.60 0.30 -35.40
C THR A 371 -44.93 1.63 -34.97
N ALA A 372 -44.47 2.44 -35.94
CA ALA A 372 -44.08 3.85 -35.77
C ALA A 372 -45.29 4.79 -35.55
N PRO A 373 -45.08 6.07 -35.18
CA PRO A 373 -45.32 7.09 -36.20
C PRO A 373 -44.36 8.31 -36.20
N THR A 374 -44.56 9.06 -37.28
CA THR A 374 -43.81 10.10 -37.98
C THR A 374 -43.96 11.54 -37.45
N THR A 375 -42.87 12.30 -37.61
CA THR A 375 -42.74 13.72 -38.05
C THR A 375 -43.52 14.85 -37.40
N THR A 376 -42.78 15.91 -37.01
CA THR A 376 -43.02 17.28 -37.50
C THR A 376 -41.70 18.04 -37.68
N SER A 377 -41.53 18.59 -38.88
CA SER A 377 -40.54 19.56 -39.30
C SER A 377 -41.05 20.99 -39.04
N VAL A 378 -40.15 21.99 -39.04
CA VAL A 378 -40.23 23.26 -39.80
C VAL A 378 -39.08 24.23 -39.36
N PRO A 379 -38.58 25.10 -40.25
CA PRO A 379 -37.19 25.57 -40.31
C PRO A 379 -37.02 27.08 -40.06
N SER A 380 -35.79 27.59 -40.03
CA SER A 380 -35.47 29.00 -40.40
C SER A 380 -33.97 29.32 -40.47
N PRO A 381 -33.55 30.42 -41.15
CA PRO A 381 -32.50 30.36 -42.16
C PRO A 381 -31.30 31.31 -41.96
N ASN A 382 -30.28 31.11 -42.81
CA ASN A 382 -29.32 32.04 -43.43
C ASN A 382 -28.87 33.33 -42.72
N GLY A 383 -27.54 33.55 -42.68
CA GLY A 383 -27.01 34.91 -42.58
C GLY A 383 -25.51 35.04 -42.31
N SER A 384 -24.71 35.04 -43.38
CA SER A 384 -23.29 35.40 -43.51
C SER A 384 -22.80 36.61 -42.67
N SER A 385 -21.58 36.55 -42.12
CA SER A 385 -20.52 37.53 -42.45
C SER A 385 -19.20 37.26 -41.71
N ALA A 386 -18.11 37.53 -42.43
CA ALA A 386 -16.73 37.42 -42.03
C ALA A 386 -16.30 38.55 -41.07
N GLY A 387 -15.31 38.28 -40.20
CA GLY A 387 -14.67 39.31 -39.40
C GLY A 387 -13.41 38.83 -38.68
N LYS A 388 -12.26 38.93 -39.37
CA LYS A 388 -10.92 38.84 -38.78
C LYS A 388 -10.70 40.01 -37.80
N CYS A 389 -10.31 39.74 -36.56
CA CYS A 389 -9.71 40.75 -35.68
C CYS A 389 -8.26 40.41 -35.37
N LYS A 390 -7.37 41.16 -36.03
CA LYS A 390 -5.96 41.35 -35.65
C LYS A 390 -5.92 42.37 -34.51
N CYS A 391 -5.34 42.01 -33.36
CA CYS A 391 -4.87 43.00 -32.40
C CYS A 391 -3.46 43.45 -32.82
N LYS A 392 -3.37 44.74 -33.16
CA LYS A 392 -2.16 45.46 -33.54
C LYS A 392 -1.74 46.30 -32.32
N SER A 393 -0.55 46.04 -31.79
CA SER A 393 0.12 46.92 -30.82
C SER A 393 0.84 48.04 -31.57
N PRO A 394 0.79 49.32 -31.14
CA PRO A 394 1.67 50.35 -31.68
C PRO A 394 2.89 50.60 -30.77
N ASN A 395 4.04 50.80 -31.44
CA ASN A 395 5.18 51.70 -31.16
C ASN A 395 5.53 52.02 -29.69
N GLY A 396 6.78 51.99 -29.21
CA GLY A 396 8.08 52.03 -29.87
C GLY A 396 9.03 52.97 -29.10
N GLN A 397 10.06 52.37 -28.45
CA GLN A 397 11.43 52.89 -28.19
C GLN A 397 11.65 54.15 -27.29
N PRO A 398 12.91 54.47 -26.88
CA PRO A 398 13.79 53.71 -25.97
C PRO A 398 14.45 54.63 -24.90
N HIS A 399 15.09 54.11 -23.84
CA HIS A 399 16.16 54.85 -23.15
C HIS A 399 17.18 53.95 -22.45
N ASN A 400 18.45 54.23 -22.75
CA ASN A 400 19.65 53.82 -22.03
C ASN A 400 19.62 54.25 -20.56
N ARG A 401 20.02 53.35 -19.65
CA ARG A 401 21.17 53.49 -18.75
C ARG A 401 21.45 52.18 -18.04
#